data_AF-A0A958VH71-F1
#
_entry.id   AF-A0A958VH71-F1
#
_cell.length_a   1.000
_cell.length_b   1.000
_cell.length_c   1.000
_cell.angle_alpha   90.00
_cell.angle_beta   90.00
_cell.angle_gamma   90.00
#
_symmetry.space_group_name_H-M   'P 1'
#
loop_
_entity.id
_entity.type
_entity.pdbx_description
1 polymer ?
#
loop_
_entity_poly.entity_id
_entity_poly.type
_entity_poly.pdbx_seq_one_letter_code
_entity_poly.pdbx_strand_id
1 'polypeptide(L)'
;MKTKVPEIEFEAMILDADNGMDAAFIKIPVDVNEVFGSGKPKVRAIFDNSVEYRGSLVKYGTPFHMLLLRKDVRTKLAKVIGEMLHVRIVLDTEERTVDVPKELEEALTSAPKLKAFFNQLSFSCRKEYATFIGEAKRPETRERRLNKVMIMLGEGKKSL
;
A
#
# COMPACT_ATOMS: atom_id res chain seq x y z
N MET A 1 22.32 0.06 -21.92
CA MET A 1 22.74 -0.57 -20.65
C MET A 1 21.50 -0.66 -19.77
N LYS A 2 21.08 -1.86 -19.34
CA LYS A 2 19.93 -1.98 -18.43
C LYS A 2 20.40 -1.51 -17.05
N THR A 3 19.94 -0.35 -16.60
CA THR A 3 20.25 0.18 -15.27
C THR A 3 19.78 -0.86 -14.26
N LYS A 4 20.71 -1.46 -13.50
CA LYS A 4 20.35 -2.41 -12.45
C LYS A 4 19.55 -1.63 -11.41
N VAL A 5 18.29 -2.00 -11.23
CA VAL A 5 17.43 -1.38 -10.22
C VAL A 5 18.02 -1.70 -8.84
N PRO A 6 18.16 -0.73 -7.92
CA PRO A 6 18.70 -0.98 -6.61
C PRO A 6 17.87 -2.04 -5.87
N GLU A 7 18.55 -2.98 -5.22
CA GLU A 7 17.96 -4.07 -4.45
C GLU A 7 18.81 -4.36 -3.20
N ILE A 8 18.14 -4.83 -2.14
CA ILE A 8 18.79 -5.32 -0.92
C ILE A 8 18.10 -6.60 -0.44
N GLU A 9 18.85 -7.48 0.21
CA GLU A 9 18.39 -8.77 0.69
C GLU A 9 19.01 -9.05 2.06
N PHE A 10 18.19 -9.40 3.05
CA PHE A 10 18.61 -9.54 4.44
C PHE A 10 17.59 -10.34 5.27
N GLU A 11 18.04 -10.82 6.44
CA GLU A 11 17.16 -11.38 7.46
C GLU A 11 16.70 -10.28 8.42
N ALA A 12 15.42 -10.29 8.79
CA ALA A 12 14.87 -9.33 9.74
C ALA A 12 13.84 -9.96 10.68
N MET A 13 13.83 -9.47 11.91
CA MET A 13 12.81 -9.81 12.90
C MET A 13 11.56 -8.95 12.72
N ILE A 14 10.38 -9.57 12.84
CA ILE A 14 9.11 -8.83 12.95
C ILE A 14 9.04 -8.19 14.33
N LEU A 15 8.99 -6.86 14.37
CA LEU A 15 8.87 -6.09 15.61
C LEU A 15 7.47 -5.49 15.70
N ASP A 16 6.99 -5.27 16.93
CA ASP A 16 5.80 -4.48 17.19
C ASP A 16 6.14 -3.01 17.44
N ALA A 17 5.11 -2.17 17.46
CA ALA A 17 5.25 -0.73 17.69
C ALA A 17 5.29 -0.32 19.17
N ASP A 18 5.31 -1.28 20.11
CA ASP A 18 5.32 -1.09 21.57
C ASP A 18 4.32 -0.02 22.07
N ASN A 19 3.14 0.00 21.47
CA ASN A 19 2.11 1.01 21.72
C ASN A 19 0.71 0.38 21.94
N GLY A 20 0.66 -0.93 22.16
CA GLY A 20 -0.58 -1.70 22.33
C GLY A 20 -1.42 -1.86 21.05
N MET A 21 -0.97 -1.34 19.90
CA MET A 21 -1.63 -1.55 18.61
C MET A 21 -1.09 -2.82 17.93
N ASP A 22 -1.92 -3.49 17.13
CA ASP A 22 -1.52 -4.62 16.27
C ASP A 22 -0.72 -4.15 15.03
N ALA A 23 0.22 -3.23 15.24
CA ALA A 23 1.12 -2.68 14.24
C ALA A 23 2.47 -3.42 14.32
N ALA A 24 2.96 -3.88 13.18
CA ALA A 24 4.24 -4.57 13.07
C ALA A 24 5.11 -3.96 11.96
N PHE A 25 6.42 -4.10 12.07
CA PHE A 25 7.38 -3.63 11.10
C PHE A 25 8.69 -4.43 11.12
N ILE A 26 9.52 -4.23 10.09
CA ILE A 26 10.90 -4.70 10.05
C ILE A 26 11.86 -3.50 9.96
N LYS A 27 13.05 -3.63 10.56
CA LYS A 27 14.12 -2.65 10.43
C LYS A 27 14.91 -2.89 9.14
N ILE A 28 15.27 -1.81 8.45
CA ILE A 28 16.12 -1.88 7.27
C ILE A 28 17.59 -1.70 7.69
N PRO A 29 18.49 -2.67 7.43
CA PRO A 29 19.84 -2.68 7.98
C PRO A 29 20.85 -1.82 7.18
N VAL A 30 20.37 -0.94 6.30
CA VAL A 30 21.20 -0.11 5.42
C VAL A 30 20.70 1.34 5.38
N ASP A 31 21.55 2.25 4.89
CA ASP A 31 21.09 3.61 4.57
C ASP A 31 20.26 3.60 3.28
N VAL A 32 18.94 3.68 3.44
CA VAL A 32 17.98 3.72 2.33
C VAL A 32 18.19 4.92 1.41
N ASN A 33 18.68 6.06 1.91
CA ASN A 33 18.95 7.21 1.04
C ASN A 33 20.13 6.92 0.13
N GLU A 34 21.20 6.30 0.65
CA GLU A 34 22.37 5.95 -0.16
C GLU A 34 22.01 4.89 -1.21
N VAL A 35 21.21 3.89 -0.84
CA VAL A 35 20.85 2.78 -1.74
C VAL A 35 19.80 3.19 -2.78
N PHE A 36 18.76 3.93 -2.36
CA PHE A 36 17.57 4.18 -3.19
C PHE A 36 17.41 5.65 -3.63
N GLY A 37 18.31 6.55 -3.19
CA GLY A 37 18.30 7.97 -3.57
C GLY A 37 17.13 8.78 -2.99
N SER A 38 16.38 8.22 -2.03
CA SER A 38 15.19 8.85 -1.43
C SER A 38 15.01 8.39 0.01
N GLY A 39 14.46 9.26 0.88
CA GLY A 39 14.14 8.92 2.27
C GLY A 39 12.77 8.25 2.46
N LYS A 40 11.96 8.22 1.39
CA LYS A 40 10.67 7.53 1.36
C LYS A 40 10.47 6.79 0.03
N PRO A 41 11.38 5.90 -0.37
CA PRO A 41 11.28 5.21 -1.65
C PRO A 41 10.07 4.28 -1.64
N LYS A 42 9.39 4.20 -2.79
CA LYS A 42 8.42 3.15 -3.05
C LYS A 42 9.21 1.88 -3.34
N VAL A 43 8.79 0.78 -2.75
CA VAL A 43 9.51 -0.50 -2.88
C VAL A 43 8.56 -1.67 -3.10
N ARG A 44 9.09 -2.70 -3.74
CA ARG A 44 8.53 -4.06 -3.74
C ARG A 44 9.33 -4.87 -2.74
N ALA A 45 8.65 -5.39 -1.71
CA ALA A 45 9.22 -6.30 -0.74
C ALA A 45 8.73 -7.71 -1.03
N ILE A 46 9.65 -8.67 -1.08
CA ILE A 46 9.38 -10.10 -1.19
C ILE A 46 9.82 -10.73 0.12
N PHE A 47 8.89 -11.38 0.79
CA PHE A 47 9.11 -12.04 2.08
C PHE A 47 9.14 -13.56 1.89
N ASP A 48 10.16 -14.21 2.44
CA ASP A 48 10.38 -15.66 2.34
C ASP A 48 10.21 -16.23 0.92
N ASN A 49 10.60 -15.44 -0.10
CA ASN A 49 10.44 -15.75 -1.52
C ASN A 49 9.00 -16.11 -1.96
N SER A 50 7.98 -15.78 -1.17
CA SER A 50 6.60 -16.26 -1.38
C SER A 50 5.56 -15.15 -1.38
N VAL A 51 5.70 -14.14 -0.52
CA VAL A 51 4.71 -13.07 -0.40
C VAL A 51 5.30 -11.75 -0.89
N GLU A 52 4.71 -11.21 -1.96
CA GLU A 52 5.06 -9.89 -2.48
C GLU A 52 4.16 -8.80 -1.90
N TYR A 53 4.77 -7.67 -1.53
CA TYR A 53 4.11 -6.50 -1.01
C TYR A 53 4.70 -5.21 -1.62
N ARG A 54 3.83 -4.35 -2.16
CA ARG A 54 4.21 -3.01 -2.65
C ARG A 54 3.94 -1.98 -1.56
N GLY A 55 5.00 -1.33 -1.09
CA GLY A 55 4.96 -0.41 0.05
C GLY A 55 5.85 0.81 -0.13
N SER A 56 6.20 1.43 1.00
CA SER A 56 7.19 2.50 1.06
C SER A 56 8.01 2.35 2.34
N LEU A 57 9.30 2.64 2.26
CA LEU A 57 10.15 2.73 3.43
C LEU A 57 9.96 4.08 4.11
N VAL A 58 10.01 4.11 5.43
CA VAL A 58 9.79 5.32 6.22
C VAL A 58 10.76 5.39 7.40
N LYS A 59 11.17 6.60 7.79
CA LYS A 59 11.71 6.88 9.13
C LYS A 59 10.56 7.40 9.99
N TYR A 60 10.19 6.67 11.04
CA TYR A 60 9.07 7.05 11.91
C TYR A 60 9.62 7.57 13.25
N GLY A 61 10.21 8.77 13.25
CA GLY A 61 10.86 9.33 14.45
C GLY A 61 12.10 8.55 14.93
N THR A 62 12.57 7.59 14.13
CA THR A 62 13.71 6.71 14.41
C THR A 62 14.91 7.06 13.54
N PRO A 63 16.15 6.75 13.97
CA PRO A 63 17.34 6.95 13.14
C PRO A 63 17.38 6.00 11.93
N PHE A 64 16.78 4.81 12.06
CA PHE A 64 16.67 3.78 11.03
C PHE A 64 15.38 3.89 10.21
N HIS A 65 15.43 3.39 8.97
CA HIS A 65 14.23 3.17 8.16
C HIS A 65 13.57 1.85 8.53
N MET A 66 12.25 1.79 8.32
CA MET A 66 11.44 0.60 8.54
C MET A 66 10.47 0.38 7.40
N LEU A 67 10.01 -0.87 7.25
CA LEU A 67 8.89 -1.24 6.40
C LEU A 67 7.74 -1.73 7.29
N LEU A 68 6.58 -1.06 7.19
CA LEU A 68 5.38 -1.49 7.89
C LEU A 68 4.90 -2.84 7.34
N LEU A 69 4.62 -3.77 8.24
CA LEU A 69 4.15 -5.11 7.92
C LEU A 69 2.68 -5.24 8.33
N ARG A 70 1.80 -5.05 7.36
CA ARG A 70 0.35 -5.10 7.55
C ARG A 70 -0.10 -6.49 8.03
N LYS A 71 -1.22 -6.52 8.76
CA LYS A 71 -1.81 -7.75 9.30
C LYS A 71 -2.10 -8.80 8.22
N ASP A 72 -2.65 -8.39 7.08
CA ASP A 72 -2.93 -9.27 5.94
C ASP A 72 -1.68 -9.92 5.35
N VAL A 73 -0.54 -9.21 5.33
CA VAL A 73 0.75 -9.77 4.90
C VAL A 73 1.28 -10.76 5.94
N ARG A 74 1.23 -10.43 7.25
CA ARG A 74 1.61 -11.35 8.33
C ARG A 74 0.79 -12.65 8.31
N THR A 75 -0.52 -12.54 8.09
CA THR A 75 -1.42 -13.71 7.97
C THR A 75 -1.04 -14.59 6.78
N LYS A 76 -0.69 -14.01 5.61
CA LYS A 76 -0.23 -14.79 4.45
C LYS A 76 1.11 -15.49 4.68
N LEU A 77 2.00 -14.87 5.45
CA LEU A 77 3.29 -15.44 5.82
C LEU A 77 3.17 -16.51 6.92
N ALA A 78 2.04 -16.57 7.63
CA ALA A 78 1.86 -17.38 8.84
C ALA A 78 2.94 -17.13 9.90
N LYS A 79 3.42 -15.87 10.00
CA LYS A 79 4.46 -15.44 10.95
C LYS A 79 3.94 -14.44 11.98
N VAL A 80 4.51 -14.50 13.18
CA VAL A 80 4.14 -13.64 14.32
C VAL A 80 5.28 -12.69 14.73
N ILE A 81 4.98 -11.75 15.64
CA ILE A 81 5.97 -10.83 16.20
C ILE A 81 7.06 -11.64 16.91
N GLY A 82 8.33 -11.23 16.74
CA GLY A 82 9.51 -11.89 17.28
C GLY A 82 10.15 -12.92 16.33
N GLU A 83 9.46 -13.33 15.26
CA GLU A 83 10.02 -14.28 14.28
C GLU A 83 10.89 -13.58 13.23
N MET A 84 11.87 -14.35 12.72
CA MET A 84 12.73 -13.93 11.63
C MET A 84 12.07 -14.21 10.28
N LEU A 85 12.32 -13.36 9.30
CA LEU A 85 12.00 -13.60 7.91
C LEU A 85 13.10 -13.12 6.98
N HIS A 86 13.15 -13.79 5.83
CA HIS A 86 13.99 -13.41 4.73
C HIS A 86 13.30 -12.32 3.91
N VAL A 87 13.98 -11.21 3.67
CA VAL A 87 13.42 -10.02 3.01
C VAL A 87 14.27 -9.62 1.83
N ARG A 88 13.66 -9.54 0.65
CA ARG A 88 14.23 -8.89 -0.54
C ARG A 88 13.45 -7.63 -0.85
N ILE A 89 14.13 -6.50 -1.01
CA ILE A 89 13.52 -5.19 -1.31
C ILE A 89 14.11 -4.66 -2.59
N VAL A 90 13.25 -4.29 -3.54
CA VAL A 90 13.62 -3.69 -4.83
C VAL A 90 12.91 -2.35 -4.98
N LEU A 91 13.58 -1.35 -5.57
CA LEU A 91 12.94 -0.07 -5.89
C LEU A 91 11.73 -0.30 -6.81
N ASP A 92 10.61 0.31 -6.45
CA ASP A 92 9.37 0.22 -7.22
C ASP A 92 9.26 1.40 -8.19
N THR A 93 9.68 1.17 -9.43
CA THR A 93 9.62 2.16 -10.53
C THR A 93 8.39 1.98 -11.42
N GLU A 94 7.52 1.01 -11.13
CA GLU A 94 6.34 0.75 -11.96
C GLU A 94 5.26 1.81 -11.73
N GLU A 95 4.67 2.29 -12.82
CA GLU A 95 3.51 3.17 -12.76
C GLU A 95 2.33 2.45 -12.10
N ARG A 96 1.75 3.10 -11.09
CA ARG A 96 0.62 2.57 -10.35
C ARG A 96 -0.66 3.12 -10.96
N THR A 97 -1.27 2.36 -11.87
CA THR A 97 -2.59 2.67 -12.44
C THR A 97 -3.69 2.03 -11.60
N VAL A 98 -4.78 2.79 -11.39
CA VAL A 98 -5.98 2.27 -10.74
C VAL A 98 -6.94 1.86 -11.85
N ASP A 99 -7.33 0.60 -11.87
CA ASP A 99 -8.42 0.14 -12.72
C ASP A 99 -9.75 0.64 -12.10
N VAL A 100 -10.30 1.71 -12.67
CA VAL A 100 -11.52 2.37 -12.18
C VAL A 100 -12.72 1.72 -12.87
N PRO A 101 -13.66 1.11 -12.13
CA PRO A 101 -14.87 0.56 -12.72
C PRO A 101 -15.64 1.61 -13.52
N LYS A 102 -16.19 1.21 -14.67
CA LYS A 102 -16.93 2.10 -15.58
C LYS A 102 -18.02 2.90 -14.86
N GLU A 103 -18.76 2.26 -13.95
CA GLU A 103 -19.84 2.91 -13.22
C GLU A 103 -19.33 4.03 -12.28
N LEU A 104 -18.14 3.84 -11.69
CA LEU A 104 -17.51 4.89 -10.88
C LEU A 104 -17.01 6.04 -11.76
N GLU A 105 -16.43 5.74 -12.92
CA GLU A 105 -15.97 6.76 -13.86
C GLU A 105 -17.12 7.64 -14.39
N GLU A 106 -18.25 7.02 -14.75
CA GLU A 106 -19.47 7.71 -15.19
C GLU A 106 -20.05 8.60 -14.08
N ALA A 107 -20.12 8.07 -12.85
CA ALA A 107 -20.59 8.81 -11.68
C ALA A 107 -19.71 10.02 -11.34
N LEU A 108 -18.38 9.85 -11.38
CA LEU A 108 -17.43 10.95 -11.16
C LEU A 108 -17.48 11.98 -12.30
N THR A 109 -17.68 11.55 -13.54
CA THR A 109 -17.82 12.47 -14.68
C THR A 109 -19.07 13.35 -14.55
N SER A 110 -20.15 12.82 -13.98
CA SER A 110 -21.37 13.57 -13.66
C SER A 110 -21.20 14.50 -12.44
N ALA A 111 -20.14 14.33 -11.64
CA ALA A 111 -19.88 15.10 -10.43
C ALA A 111 -18.44 15.67 -10.39
N PRO A 112 -18.15 16.77 -11.12
CA PRO A 112 -16.80 17.30 -11.28
C PRO A 112 -16.05 17.62 -9.97
N LYS A 113 -16.77 18.09 -8.94
CA LYS A 113 -16.19 18.34 -7.61
C LYS A 113 -15.67 17.07 -6.94
N LEU A 114 -16.46 15.98 -7.03
CA LEU A 114 -16.06 14.68 -6.47
C LEU A 114 -14.94 14.06 -7.29
N LYS A 115 -14.95 14.22 -8.63
CA LYS A 115 -13.85 13.80 -9.50
C LYS A 115 -12.54 14.48 -9.14
N ALA A 116 -12.57 15.80 -8.91
CA ALA A 116 -11.40 16.55 -8.49
C ALA A 116 -10.85 16.04 -7.14
N PHE A 117 -11.73 15.82 -6.16
CA PHE A 117 -11.34 15.26 -4.86
C PHE A 117 -10.77 13.84 -4.99
N PHE A 118 -11.45 12.96 -5.73
CA PHE A 118 -10.99 11.60 -6.00
C PHE A 118 -9.60 11.58 -6.63
N ASN A 119 -9.33 12.44 -7.60
CA ASN A 119 -8.03 12.54 -8.26
C ASN A 119 -6.90 13.04 -7.33
N GLN A 120 -7.22 13.78 -6.26
CA GLN A 120 -6.26 14.19 -5.25
C GLN A 120 -5.94 13.09 -4.22
N LEU A 121 -6.75 12.03 -4.17
CA LEU A 121 -6.50 10.92 -3.25
C LEU A 121 -5.24 10.14 -3.65
N SER A 122 -4.58 9.57 -2.64
CA SER A 122 -3.43 8.69 -2.87
C SER A 122 -3.82 7.51 -3.77
N PHE A 123 -2.84 6.93 -4.48
CA PHE A 123 -3.06 5.73 -5.28
C PHE A 123 -3.80 4.63 -4.50
N SER A 124 -3.39 4.37 -3.25
CA SER A 124 -3.98 3.33 -2.41
C SER A 124 -5.45 3.60 -2.10
N CYS A 125 -5.78 4.87 -1.79
CA CYS A 125 -7.14 5.31 -1.53
C CYS A 125 -8.04 5.16 -2.77
N ARG A 126 -7.56 5.61 -3.93
CA ARG A 126 -8.28 5.45 -5.20
C ARG A 126 -8.49 3.98 -5.53
N LYS A 127 -7.45 3.16 -5.37
CA LYS A 127 -7.50 1.71 -5.58
C LYS A 127 -8.50 1.04 -4.65
N GLU A 128 -8.50 1.39 -3.36
CA GLU A 128 -9.42 0.83 -2.38
C GLU A 128 -10.89 1.06 -2.77
N TYR A 129 -11.27 2.28 -3.13
CA TYR A 129 -12.64 2.56 -3.61
C TYR A 129 -12.98 1.80 -4.89
N ALA A 130 -12.06 1.81 -5.86
CA ALA A 130 -12.25 1.14 -7.14
C ALA A 130 -12.41 -0.38 -6.97
N THR A 131 -11.54 -1.02 -6.19
CA THR A 131 -11.59 -2.45 -5.87
C THR A 131 -12.86 -2.80 -5.09
N PHE A 132 -13.26 -1.99 -4.11
CA PHE A 132 -14.49 -2.24 -3.35
C PHE A 132 -15.73 -2.28 -4.23
N ILE A 133 -15.84 -1.39 -5.23
CA ILE A 133 -16.93 -1.43 -6.20
C ILE A 133 -16.74 -2.60 -7.18
N GLY A 134 -15.55 -2.75 -7.76
CA GLY A 134 -15.25 -3.73 -8.81
C GLY A 134 -15.37 -5.20 -8.37
N GLU A 135 -15.04 -5.52 -7.12
CA GLU A 135 -15.17 -6.89 -6.58
C GLU A 135 -16.63 -7.34 -6.40
N ALA A 136 -17.61 -6.42 -6.47
CA ALA A 136 -19.01 -6.77 -6.36
C ALA A 136 -19.51 -7.47 -7.64
N LYS A 137 -19.81 -8.77 -7.53
CA LYS A 137 -20.34 -9.60 -8.64
C LYS A 137 -21.79 -9.28 -9.01
N ARG A 138 -22.62 -8.88 -8.04
CA ARG A 138 -24.04 -8.56 -8.26
C ARG A 138 -24.20 -7.07 -8.62
N PRO A 139 -24.92 -6.71 -9.69
CA PRO A 139 -25.13 -5.32 -10.09
C PRO A 139 -25.71 -4.45 -8.97
N GLU A 140 -26.73 -4.93 -8.27
CA GLU A 140 -27.35 -4.23 -7.12
C GLU A 140 -26.35 -3.93 -6.00
N THR A 141 -25.45 -4.89 -5.69
CA THR A 141 -24.41 -4.68 -4.68
C THR A 141 -23.39 -3.66 -5.16
N ARG A 142 -23.05 -3.67 -6.45
CA ARG A 142 -22.13 -2.70 -7.05
C ARG A 142 -22.71 -1.28 -6.98
N GLU A 143 -23.97 -1.11 -7.33
CA GLU A 143 -24.68 0.17 -7.22
C GLU A 143 -24.75 0.68 -5.78
N ARG A 144 -25.09 -0.19 -4.81
CA ARG A 144 -25.08 0.16 -3.39
C ARG A 144 -23.69 0.60 -2.92
N ARG A 145 -22.63 -0.09 -3.34
CA ARG A 145 -21.23 0.27 -3.01
C ARG A 145 -20.83 1.59 -3.68
N LEU A 146 -21.21 1.82 -4.94
CA LEU A 146 -21.00 3.07 -5.65
C LEU A 146 -21.63 4.25 -4.91
N ASN A 147 -22.92 4.15 -4.56
CA ASN A 147 -23.64 5.18 -3.81
C ASN A 147 -22.94 5.48 -2.48
N LYS A 148 -22.51 4.45 -1.75
CA LYS A 148 -21.73 4.62 -0.52
C LYS A 148 -20.43 5.39 -0.78
N VAL A 149 -19.66 5.02 -1.80
CA VAL A 149 -18.40 5.70 -2.14
C VAL A 149 -18.64 7.16 -2.51
N MET A 150 -19.66 7.46 -3.33
CA MET A 150 -19.99 8.83 -3.72
C MET A 150 -20.34 9.71 -2.51
N ILE A 151 -21.09 9.18 -1.54
CA ILE A 151 -21.38 9.88 -0.27
C ILE A 151 -20.09 10.13 0.50
N MET A 152 -19.24 9.12 0.68
CA MET A 152 -17.97 9.26 1.41
C MET A 152 -17.02 10.28 0.77
N LEU A 153 -16.95 10.33 -0.56
CA LEU A 153 -16.19 11.35 -1.27
C LEU A 153 -16.78 12.75 -1.04
N GLY A 154 -18.11 12.88 -0.99
CA GLY A 154 -18.79 14.13 -0.64
C GLY A 154 -18.50 14.60 0.79
N GLU A 155 -18.30 13.67 1.72
CA GLU A 155 -17.88 13.94 3.10
C GLU A 155 -16.37 14.21 3.23
N GLY A 156 -15.60 14.13 2.13
CA GLY A 156 -14.14 14.31 2.15
C GLY A 156 -13.37 13.14 2.80
N LYS A 157 -13.98 11.96 2.92
CA LYS A 157 -13.30 10.75 3.41
C LYS A 157 -12.30 10.24 2.37
N LYS A 158 -11.15 9.76 2.85
CA LYS A 158 -10.02 9.32 2.01
C LYS A 158 -9.91 7.81 1.88
N SER A 159 -10.65 7.04 2.68
CA SER A 159 -10.66 5.57 2.68
C SER A 159 -12.05 5.05 3.06
N LEU A 160 -12.26 3.74 2.92
CA LEU A 160 -13.51 3.05 3.29
C LEU A 160 -13.73 2.96 4.80
#